data_AF-A0AAE3DDA3-F1
#
_entry.id   AF-A0AAE3DDA3-F1
#
_cell.length_a   1.000
_cell.length_b   1.000
_cell.length_c   1.000
_cell.angle_alpha   90.00
_cell.angle_beta   90.00
_cell.angle_gamma   90.00
#
_symmetry.space_group_name_H-M   'P 1'
#
loop_
_entity.id
_entity.type
_entity.pdbx_description
1 polymer ?
#
loop_
_entity_poly.entity_id
_entity_poly.type
_entity_poly.pdbx_seq_one_letter_code
_entity_poly.pdbx_strand_id
1 'polypeptide(L)'
;MNDDRNRSQIIRIDARNCFVESLNDAFEIGKAHFTFASYDLSKPSGQRQTNSIQIYIDMAEVLELCRKLMGGELRYLMQVKKKNGDSTPLYQCLGGTSAEKLARYGRARADGKSLSRTAQLVCGSKTDFLFVADSGPGETNAKGLIVPRFGKNPENHVSVSMTFELFSELMLMTKTHYQSWLTAYYLQNPIKSATLPAQETYAAPDNAPNTLF
;
A
#
# COMPACT_ATOMS: atom_id res chain seq x y z
N MET A 1 20.07 -8.74 -19.77
CA MET A 1 19.56 -8.61 -18.38
C MET A 1 18.77 -7.32 -18.36
N ASN A 2 17.43 -7.35 -18.29
CA ASN A 2 16.65 -6.12 -18.30
C ASN A 2 16.84 -5.36 -16.98
N ASP A 3 17.40 -4.16 -17.10
CA ASP A 3 17.51 -3.13 -16.05
C ASP A 3 16.15 -2.55 -15.62
N ASP A 4 15.04 -2.96 -16.25
CA ASP A 4 13.69 -2.48 -15.92
C ASP A 4 13.15 -2.97 -14.58
N ARG A 5 13.77 -3.99 -13.94
CA ARG A 5 13.25 -4.60 -12.70
C ARG A 5 13.12 -3.61 -11.53
N ASN A 6 13.85 -2.50 -11.57
CA ASN A 6 13.86 -1.50 -10.50
C ASN A 6 13.16 -0.18 -10.84
N ARG A 7 12.49 -0.06 -11.99
CA ARG A 7 11.93 1.23 -12.43
C ARG A 7 10.88 1.82 -11.50
N SER A 8 10.10 0.95 -10.86
CA SER A 8 9.04 1.37 -9.93
C SER A 8 9.45 1.32 -8.46
N GLN A 9 10.67 0.85 -8.16
CA GLN A 9 11.12 0.67 -6.78
C GLN A 9 11.32 2.02 -6.11
N ILE A 10 10.64 2.22 -4.98
CA ILE A 10 10.84 3.36 -4.09
C ILE A 10 11.96 3.04 -3.10
N ILE A 11 11.80 1.91 -2.39
CA ILE A 11 12.75 1.45 -1.36
C ILE A 11 12.61 -0.06 -1.16
N ARG A 12 13.71 -0.68 -0.75
CA ARG A 12 13.81 -2.08 -0.37
C ARG A 12 14.34 -2.18 1.06
N ILE A 13 13.72 -3.02 1.87
CA ILE A 13 14.21 -3.41 3.20
C ILE A 13 14.50 -4.91 3.21
N ASP A 14 15.77 -5.25 3.42
CA ASP A 14 16.24 -6.64 3.52
C ASP A 14 16.24 -7.16 4.96
N ALA A 15 15.93 -8.43 5.10
CA ALA A 15 16.15 -9.23 6.30
C ALA A 15 16.81 -10.56 5.91
N ARG A 16 17.01 -11.46 6.87
CA ARG A 16 17.66 -12.75 6.59
C ARG A 16 16.85 -13.54 5.55
N ASN A 17 17.43 -13.74 4.37
CA ASN A 17 16.86 -14.52 3.27
C ASN A 17 15.49 -14.04 2.78
N CYS A 18 15.13 -12.78 3.02
CA CYS A 18 13.89 -12.19 2.56
C CYS A 18 13.96 -10.67 2.51
N PHE A 19 13.01 -10.04 1.82
CA PHE A 19 12.89 -8.59 1.76
C PHE A 19 11.44 -8.16 1.55
N VAL A 20 11.18 -6.88 1.80
CA VAL A 20 10.00 -6.16 1.33
C VAL A 20 10.42 -4.94 0.52
N GLU A 21 9.74 -4.72 -0.60
CA GLU A 21 9.94 -3.56 -1.47
C GLU A 21 8.65 -2.77 -1.60
N SER A 22 8.76 -1.44 -1.55
CA SER A 22 7.67 -0.53 -1.90
C SER A 22 7.82 -0.05 -3.33
N LEU A 23 6.71 -0.04 -4.07
CA LEU A 23 6.63 0.25 -5.50
C LEU A 23 5.60 1.36 -5.76
N ASN A 24 5.87 2.22 -6.74
CA ASN A 24 4.98 3.32 -7.14
C ASN A 24 4.00 2.98 -8.29
N ASP A 25 4.00 1.73 -8.77
CA ASP A 25 3.25 1.26 -9.94
C ASP A 25 1.73 1.19 -9.73
N ALA A 26 1.26 1.33 -8.49
CA ALA A 26 -0.15 1.26 -8.12
C ALA A 26 -0.74 2.60 -7.63
N PHE A 27 0.03 3.70 -7.67
CA PHE A 27 -0.44 5.00 -7.18
C PHE A 27 -1.66 5.53 -7.96
N GLU A 28 -1.71 5.29 -9.27
CA GLU A 28 -2.84 5.69 -10.13
C GLU A 28 -4.17 5.08 -9.70
N ILE A 29 -4.14 3.85 -9.15
CA ILE A 29 -5.33 3.18 -8.60
C ILE A 29 -5.50 3.43 -7.10
N GLY A 30 -4.80 4.42 -6.54
CA GLY A 30 -4.91 4.84 -5.15
C GLY A 30 -4.29 3.87 -4.14
N LYS A 31 -3.35 3.01 -4.56
CA LYS A 31 -2.77 1.97 -3.69
C LYS A 31 -1.24 2.07 -3.61
N ALA A 32 -0.68 1.74 -2.45
CA ALA A 32 0.72 1.36 -2.33
C ALA A 32 0.87 -0.12 -2.67
N HIS A 33 1.91 -0.44 -3.42
CA HIS A 33 2.26 -1.81 -3.76
C HIS A 33 3.50 -2.25 -2.99
N PHE A 34 3.36 -3.27 -2.15
CA PHE A 34 4.44 -3.91 -1.42
C PHE A 34 4.70 -5.32 -1.96
N THR A 35 5.92 -5.58 -2.42
CA THR A 35 6.37 -6.93 -2.80
C THR A 35 7.17 -7.54 -1.67
N PHE A 36 6.70 -8.66 -1.14
CA PHE A 36 7.42 -9.48 -0.18
C PHE A 36 8.03 -10.68 -0.90
N ALA A 37 9.30 -10.96 -0.65
CA ALA A 37 9.96 -12.11 -1.24
C ALA A 37 10.89 -12.79 -0.25
N SER A 38 10.97 -14.11 -0.34
CA SER A 38 12.03 -14.89 0.27
C SER A 38 12.92 -15.47 -0.82
N TYR A 39 14.18 -15.74 -0.47
CA TYR A 39 15.13 -16.29 -1.41
C TYR A 39 16.10 -17.27 -0.75
N ASP A 40 16.60 -18.20 -1.56
CA ASP A 40 17.58 -19.20 -1.21
C ASP A 40 18.84 -18.97 -2.03
N LEU A 41 19.91 -18.53 -1.36
CA LEU A 41 21.20 -18.24 -2.00
C LEU A 41 21.91 -19.50 -2.50
N SER A 42 21.53 -20.69 -2.01
CA SER A 42 22.08 -21.96 -2.50
C SER A 42 21.58 -22.30 -3.91
N LYS A 43 20.45 -21.72 -4.35
CA LYS A 43 19.91 -21.93 -5.69
C LYS A 43 20.66 -21.12 -6.76
N PRO A 44 20.67 -21.61 -8.02
CA PRO A 44 21.26 -20.88 -9.14
C PRO A 44 20.70 -19.47 -9.30
N SER A 45 21.52 -18.55 -9.82
CA SER A 45 21.08 -17.20 -10.17
C SER A 45 19.86 -17.26 -11.10
N GLY A 46 18.81 -16.51 -10.79
CA GLY A 46 17.52 -16.55 -11.48
C GLY A 46 16.47 -17.49 -10.86
N GLN A 47 16.87 -18.45 -10.02
CA GLN A 47 15.96 -19.36 -9.30
C GLN A 47 16.00 -19.17 -7.77
N ARG A 48 16.68 -18.11 -7.31
CA ARG A 48 16.87 -17.85 -5.89
C ARG A 48 15.58 -17.46 -5.18
N GLN A 49 14.68 -16.73 -5.83
CA GLN A 49 13.43 -16.34 -5.21
C GLN A 49 12.53 -17.57 -5.00
N THR A 50 12.17 -17.84 -3.75
CA THR A 50 11.36 -19.01 -3.37
C THR A 50 9.90 -18.64 -3.18
N ASN A 51 9.60 -17.49 -2.56
CA ASN A 51 8.25 -16.95 -2.45
C ASN A 51 8.18 -15.51 -3.01
N SER A 52 7.00 -15.13 -3.51
CA SER A 52 6.68 -13.75 -3.91
C SER A 52 5.22 -13.44 -3.60
N ILE A 53 4.98 -12.44 -2.75
CA ILE A 53 3.63 -12.03 -2.33
C ILE A 53 3.47 -10.54 -2.62
N GLN A 54 2.50 -10.23 -3.48
CA GLN A 54 2.18 -8.87 -3.92
C GLN A 54 1.03 -8.33 -3.07
N ILE A 55 1.28 -7.33 -2.23
CA ILE A 55 0.31 -6.73 -1.32
C ILE A 55 -0.04 -5.33 -1.81
N TYR A 56 -1.33 -5.03 -1.95
CA TYR A 56 -1.82 -3.69 -2.29
C TYR A 56 -2.59 -3.13 -1.10
N ILE A 57 -2.16 -1.98 -0.59
CA ILE A 57 -2.79 -1.29 0.55
C ILE A 57 -3.33 0.04 0.05
N ASP A 58 -4.55 0.41 0.44
CA ASP A 58 -5.09 1.72 0.08
C ASP A 58 -4.22 2.85 0.66
N MET A 59 -3.95 3.87 -0.14
CA MET A 59 -3.08 4.96 0.30
C MET A 59 -3.62 5.69 1.54
N ALA A 60 -4.94 5.71 1.73
CA ALA A 60 -5.55 6.22 2.97
C ALA A 60 -5.09 5.44 4.22
N GLU A 61 -5.00 4.10 4.13
CA GLU A 61 -4.50 3.25 5.23
C GLU A 61 -3.00 3.46 5.45
N VAL A 62 -2.22 3.60 4.38
CA VAL A 62 -0.78 3.92 4.45
C VAL A 62 -0.55 5.27 5.13
N LEU A 63 -1.37 6.29 4.81
CA LEU A 63 -1.28 7.61 5.42
C LEU A 63 -1.68 7.60 6.89
N GLU A 64 -2.68 6.80 7.28
CA GLU A 64 -3.04 6.61 8.69
C GLU A 64 -1.92 5.90 9.48
N LEU A 65 -1.28 4.89 8.90
CA LEU A 65 -0.08 4.28 9.48
C LEU A 65 1.05 5.30 9.64
N CYS A 66 1.29 6.15 8.62
CA CYS A 66 2.25 7.24 8.72
C CYS A 66 1.90 8.24 9.84
N ARG A 67 0.62 8.59 10.00
CA ARG A 67 0.15 9.47 11.09
C ARG A 67 0.48 8.87 12.46
N LYS A 68 0.14 7.60 12.69
CA LYS A 68 0.44 6.88 13.93
C LYS A 68 1.94 6.78 14.20
N LEU A 69 2.73 6.57 13.14
CA LEU A 69 4.17 6.47 13.20
C LEU A 69 4.81 7.80 13.61
N MET A 70 4.47 8.88 12.92
CA MET A 70 5.01 10.22 13.18
C MET A 70 4.55 10.78 14.53
N GLY A 71 3.31 10.49 14.94
CA GLY A 71 2.74 10.93 16.22
C GLY A 71 3.19 10.12 17.43
N GLY A 72 4.02 9.09 17.26
CA GLY A 72 4.50 8.22 18.35
C GLY A 72 3.47 7.19 18.85
N GLU A 73 2.21 7.27 18.41
CA GLU A 73 1.13 6.32 18.75
C GLU A 73 1.55 4.88 18.44
N LEU A 74 2.15 4.64 17.27
CA LEU A 74 2.60 3.29 16.89
C LEU A 74 3.69 2.75 17.83
N ARG A 75 4.63 3.61 18.26
CA ARG A 75 5.70 3.23 19.19
C ARG A 75 5.13 2.91 20.57
N TYR A 76 4.20 3.72 21.04
CA TYR A 76 3.47 3.48 22.28
C TYR A 76 2.71 2.15 22.25
N LEU A 77 1.91 1.90 21.20
CA LEU A 77 1.14 0.66 21.05
C LEU A 77 2.05 -0.57 21.01
N MET A 78 3.17 -0.50 20.30
CA MET A 78 4.17 -1.57 20.27
C MET A 78 4.72 -1.88 21.67
N GLN A 79 5.11 -0.85 22.43
CA GLN A 79 5.65 -1.03 23.78
C GLN A 79 4.61 -1.63 24.74
N VAL A 80 3.36 -1.17 24.67
CA VAL A 80 2.25 -1.71 25.47
C VAL A 80 2.01 -3.18 25.15
N LYS A 81 1.96 -3.55 23.87
CA LYS A 81 1.76 -4.95 23.46
C LYS A 81 2.91 -5.85 23.92
N LYS A 82 4.16 -5.42 23.73
CA LYS A 82 5.35 -6.14 24.20
C LYS A 82 5.31 -6.35 25.72
N LYS A 83 4.97 -5.32 26.49
CA LYS A 83 4.86 -5.40 27.95
C LYS A 83 3.78 -6.39 28.41
N ASN A 84 2.66 -6.44 27.69
CA ASN A 84 1.51 -7.27 28.06
C ASN A 84 1.54 -8.68 27.44
N GLY A 85 2.55 -9.01 26.62
CA GLY A 85 2.60 -10.28 25.89
C GLY A 85 1.48 -10.44 24.85
N ASP A 86 0.92 -9.32 24.36
CA ASP A 86 -0.15 -9.31 23.37
C ASP A 86 0.41 -9.56 21.96
N SER A 87 0.03 -10.69 21.37
CA SER A 87 0.49 -11.13 20.05
C SER A 87 -0.40 -10.66 18.90
N THR A 88 -1.47 -9.91 19.17
CA THR A 88 -2.34 -9.41 18.11
C THR A 88 -1.63 -8.34 17.26
N PRO A 89 -1.91 -8.27 15.94
CA PRO A 89 -1.25 -7.31 15.06
C PRO A 89 -1.49 -5.85 15.46
N LEU A 90 -0.49 -5.01 15.25
CA LEU A 90 -0.61 -3.54 15.29
C LEU A 90 -1.38 -3.01 14.07
N TYR A 91 -1.31 -3.75 12.96
CA TYR A 91 -2.01 -3.49 11.73
C TYR A 91 -2.24 -4.81 10.98
N GLN A 92 -3.38 -4.92 10.29
CA GLN A 92 -3.70 -6.04 9.42
C GLN A 92 -4.58 -5.58 8.26
N CYS A 93 -4.25 -6.01 7.05
CA CYS A 93 -5.13 -5.88 5.89
C CYS A 93 -5.34 -7.22 5.18
N LEU A 94 -6.50 -7.34 4.54
CA LEU A 94 -6.90 -8.49 3.74
C LEU A 94 -7.07 -8.02 2.29
N GLY A 95 -6.58 -8.83 1.37
CA GLY A 95 -6.72 -8.59 -0.06
C GLY A 95 -6.73 -9.90 -0.83
N GLY A 96 -6.78 -9.80 -2.15
CA GLY A 96 -6.80 -11.01 -2.97
C GLY A 96 -7.20 -10.78 -4.41
N THR A 97 -7.37 -11.89 -5.11
CA THR A 97 -7.88 -11.93 -6.48
C THR A 97 -8.94 -13.01 -6.55
N SER A 98 -10.14 -12.66 -7.02
CA SER A 98 -11.26 -13.60 -7.05
C SER A 98 -10.99 -14.75 -8.01
N ALA A 99 -11.61 -15.90 -7.77
CA ALA A 99 -11.50 -17.08 -8.63
C ALA A 99 -11.85 -16.75 -10.09
N GLU A 100 -12.89 -15.95 -10.31
CA GLU A 100 -13.34 -15.54 -11.65
C GLU A 100 -12.29 -14.66 -12.33
N LYS A 101 -11.69 -13.71 -11.60
CA LYS A 101 -10.64 -12.84 -12.14
C LYS A 101 -9.37 -13.64 -12.45
N LEU A 102 -9.02 -14.60 -11.60
CA LEU A 102 -7.91 -15.53 -11.84
C LEU A 102 -8.16 -16.38 -13.10
N ALA A 103 -9.37 -16.91 -13.28
CA ALA A 103 -9.74 -17.68 -14.47
C ALA A 103 -9.65 -16.83 -15.74
N ARG A 104 -10.14 -15.59 -15.73
CA ARG A 104 -10.02 -14.65 -16.86
C ARG A 104 -8.57 -14.35 -17.25
N TYR A 105 -7.64 -14.41 -16.29
CA TYR A 105 -6.22 -14.21 -16.54
C TYR A 105 -5.45 -15.50 -16.88
N GLY A 106 -6.14 -16.64 -17.01
CA GLY A 106 -5.47 -17.93 -17.23
C GLY A 106 -4.61 -18.39 -16.04
N ARG A 107 -4.93 -17.90 -14.84
CA ARG A 107 -4.22 -18.19 -13.58
C ARG A 107 -5.15 -18.81 -12.53
N ALA A 108 -6.18 -19.54 -12.98
CA ALA A 108 -7.08 -20.25 -12.09
C ALA A 108 -6.28 -21.19 -11.18
N ARG A 109 -6.64 -21.21 -9.90
CA ARG A 109 -6.06 -22.15 -8.95
C ARG A 109 -6.61 -23.56 -9.20
N ALA A 110 -5.81 -24.57 -8.90
CA ALA A 110 -6.22 -25.97 -9.05
C ALA A 110 -7.44 -26.33 -8.18
N ASP A 111 -7.61 -25.66 -7.04
CA ASP A 111 -8.75 -25.84 -6.13
C ASP A 111 -9.99 -25.01 -6.50
N GLY A 112 -9.93 -24.20 -7.57
CA GLY A 112 -11.01 -23.31 -7.99
C GLY A 112 -11.29 -22.14 -7.04
N LYS A 113 -10.48 -21.94 -5.99
CA LYS A 113 -10.71 -20.90 -4.99
C LYS A 113 -10.14 -19.55 -5.42
N SER A 114 -10.47 -18.50 -4.67
CA SER A 114 -9.81 -17.19 -4.82
C SER A 114 -8.39 -17.27 -4.25
N LEU A 115 -7.52 -16.36 -4.68
CA LEU A 115 -6.21 -16.15 -4.06
C LEU A 115 -6.35 -15.09 -2.98
N SER A 116 -6.30 -15.50 -1.72
CA SER A 116 -6.25 -14.58 -0.58
C SER A 116 -4.83 -14.15 -0.31
N ARG A 117 -4.65 -12.89 0.09
CA ARG A 117 -3.39 -12.34 0.57
C ARG A 117 -3.64 -11.55 1.84
N THR A 118 -2.74 -11.65 2.80
CA THR A 118 -2.80 -10.88 4.05
C THR A 118 -1.47 -10.22 4.32
N ALA A 119 -1.50 -9.02 4.88
CA ALA A 119 -0.32 -8.40 5.44
C ALA A 119 -0.59 -7.96 6.87
N GLN A 120 0.39 -8.16 7.75
CA GLN A 120 0.29 -7.88 9.17
C GLN A 120 1.58 -7.25 9.70
N LEU A 121 1.45 -6.19 10.50
CA LEU A 121 2.54 -5.66 11.30
C LEU A 121 2.38 -6.19 12.72
N VAL A 122 3.30 -7.03 13.18
CA VAL A 122 3.27 -7.62 14.53
C VAL A 122 4.50 -7.22 15.33
N CYS A 123 4.43 -7.27 16.65
CA CYS A 123 5.58 -7.01 17.51
C CYS A 123 6.60 -8.15 17.39
N GLY A 124 7.85 -7.82 17.08
CA GLY A 124 8.95 -8.78 17.08
C GLY A 124 9.39 -9.15 18.50
N SER A 125 9.81 -10.41 18.69
CA SER A 125 10.38 -10.86 19.97
C SER A 125 11.83 -10.38 20.16
N LYS A 126 12.60 -10.33 19.07
CA LYS A 126 14.01 -9.90 19.03
C LYS A 126 14.23 -8.59 18.24
N THR A 127 13.22 -8.15 17.50
CA THR A 127 13.20 -6.90 16.74
C THR A 127 12.01 -6.06 17.18
N ASP A 128 11.84 -4.86 16.64
CA ASP A 128 10.65 -4.05 16.91
C ASP A 128 9.43 -4.65 16.23
N PHE A 129 9.56 -4.94 14.95
CA PHE A 129 8.47 -5.44 14.13
C PHE A 129 8.85 -6.70 13.36
N LEU A 130 7.81 -7.48 13.04
CA LEU A 130 7.79 -8.36 11.88
C LEU A 130 6.70 -7.82 10.94
N PHE A 131 7.06 -7.54 9.70
CA PHE A 131 6.09 -7.26 8.65
C PHE A 131 5.89 -8.54 7.85
N VAL A 132 4.71 -9.14 8.02
CA VAL A 132 4.39 -10.48 7.54
C VAL A 132 3.43 -10.40 6.38
N ALA A 133 3.70 -11.14 5.32
CA ALA A 133 2.79 -11.36 4.23
C ALA A 133 2.54 -12.86 4.05
N ASP A 134 1.26 -13.22 3.88
CA ASP A 134 0.82 -14.57 3.61
C ASP A 134 -0.07 -14.61 2.36
N SER A 135 -0.06 -15.74 1.66
CA SER A 135 -1.03 -16.00 0.61
C SER A 135 -1.42 -17.48 0.52
N GLY A 136 -2.61 -17.72 -0.03
CA GLY A 136 -3.14 -19.06 -0.20
C GLY A 136 -4.61 -19.03 -0.63
N PRO A 137 -5.35 -20.15 -0.43
CA PRO A 137 -6.76 -20.21 -0.79
C PRO A 137 -7.59 -19.19 -0.01
N GLY A 138 -8.57 -18.61 -0.70
CA GLY A 138 -9.52 -17.67 -0.13
C GLY A 138 -10.93 -17.85 -0.68
N GLU A 139 -11.90 -17.29 0.05
CA GLU A 139 -13.31 -17.29 -0.34
C GLU A 139 -13.87 -15.87 -0.24
N THR A 140 -14.70 -15.49 -1.20
CA THR A 140 -15.41 -14.22 -1.17
C THR A 140 -16.56 -14.33 -0.16
N ASN A 141 -16.59 -13.44 0.83
CA ASN A 141 -17.70 -13.36 1.76
C ASN A 141 -18.90 -12.59 1.16
N ALA A 142 -20.01 -12.52 1.89
CA ALA A 142 -21.22 -11.83 1.44
C ALA A 142 -21.04 -10.33 1.13
N LYS A 143 -19.96 -9.70 1.64
CA LYS A 143 -19.62 -8.30 1.40
C LYS A 143 -18.63 -8.11 0.23
N GLY A 144 -18.30 -9.18 -0.51
CA GLY A 144 -17.34 -9.13 -1.60
C GLY A 144 -15.87 -9.14 -1.15
N LEU A 145 -15.58 -9.27 0.14
CA LEU A 145 -14.22 -9.34 0.66
C LEU A 145 -13.69 -10.78 0.57
N ILE A 146 -12.49 -10.95 0.01
CA ILE A 146 -11.80 -12.23 -0.02
C ILE A 146 -11.17 -12.47 1.35
N VAL A 147 -11.62 -13.53 2.03
CA VAL A 147 -11.12 -13.94 3.34
C VAL A 147 -10.24 -15.18 3.23
N PRO A 148 -9.15 -15.27 4.02
CA PRO A 148 -8.23 -16.40 3.95
C PRO A 148 -8.88 -17.70 4.43
N ARG A 149 -8.52 -18.82 3.78
CA ARG A 149 -8.93 -20.20 4.10
C ARG A 149 -7.76 -21.12 4.40
N PHE A 150 -6.62 -20.54 4.75
CA PHE A 150 -5.39 -21.27 5.05
C PHE A 150 -5.03 -21.33 6.55
N GLY A 151 -5.78 -20.64 7.42
CA GLY A 151 -5.51 -20.65 8.86
C GLY A 151 -4.05 -20.29 9.18
N LYS A 152 -3.34 -21.19 9.86
CA LYS A 152 -1.90 -21.04 10.18
C LYS A 152 -0.96 -21.61 9.12
N ASN A 153 -1.49 -22.19 8.03
CA ASN A 153 -0.73 -22.91 7.01
C ASN A 153 -0.92 -22.26 5.64
N PRO A 154 -0.44 -21.02 5.43
CA PRO A 154 -0.46 -20.38 4.12
C PRO A 154 0.42 -21.14 3.13
N GLU A 155 0.11 -21.01 1.83
CA GLU A 155 0.93 -21.60 0.76
C GLU A 155 2.25 -20.85 0.60
N ASN A 156 2.22 -19.52 0.79
CA ASN A 156 3.41 -18.69 0.81
C ASN A 156 3.40 -17.85 2.08
N HIS A 157 4.56 -17.78 2.73
CA HIS A 157 4.81 -16.96 3.91
C HIS A 157 6.12 -16.21 3.73
N VAL A 158 6.12 -14.91 4.03
CA VAL A 158 7.32 -14.09 4.12
C VAL A 158 7.19 -13.20 5.35
N SER A 159 8.20 -13.22 6.22
CA SER A 159 8.25 -12.42 7.44
C SER A 159 9.54 -11.63 7.49
N VAL A 160 9.43 -10.31 7.30
CA VAL A 160 10.58 -9.40 7.27
C VAL A 160 10.72 -8.77 8.64
N SER A 161 11.80 -9.11 9.35
CA SER A 161 12.11 -8.50 10.65
C SER A 161 12.76 -7.14 10.47
N MET A 162 12.27 -6.13 11.18
CA MET A 162 12.79 -4.76 11.06
C MET A 162 12.72 -3.99 12.38
N THR A 163 13.59 -2.99 12.51
CA THR A 163 13.53 -2.02 13.61
C THR A 163 12.42 -0.99 13.35
N PHE A 164 12.11 -0.19 14.36
CA PHE A 164 11.17 0.91 14.19
C PHE A 164 11.64 1.90 13.11
N GLU A 165 12.94 2.16 13.03
CA GLU A 165 13.56 3.10 12.09
C GLU A 165 13.43 2.59 10.65
N LEU A 166 13.71 1.31 10.38
CA LEU A 166 13.55 0.71 9.05
C LEU A 166 12.08 0.68 8.59
N PHE A 167 11.14 0.38 9.50
CA PHE A 167 9.72 0.48 9.18
C PHE A 167 9.30 1.93 8.90
N SER A 168 9.84 2.88 9.66
CA SER A 168 9.62 4.32 9.43
C SER A 168 10.13 4.73 8.05
N GLU A 169 11.31 4.28 7.67
CA GLU A 169 11.90 4.53 6.36
C GLU A 169 10.99 4.00 5.23
N LEU A 170 10.58 2.74 5.31
CA LEU A 170 9.66 2.11 4.34
C LEU A 170 8.39 2.93 4.14
N MET A 171 7.72 3.30 5.24
CA MET A 171 6.43 3.99 5.20
C MET A 171 6.55 5.45 4.77
N LEU A 172 7.53 6.19 5.30
CA LEU A 172 7.71 7.60 5.00
C LEU A 172 8.25 7.84 3.59
N MET A 173 9.10 6.96 3.07
CA MET A 173 9.51 6.99 1.66
C MET A 173 8.32 6.75 0.74
N THR A 174 7.49 5.75 1.04
CA THR A 174 6.27 5.47 0.28
C THR A 174 5.32 6.68 0.28
N LYS A 175 5.08 7.30 1.44
CA LYS A 175 4.28 8.53 1.57
C LYS A 175 4.86 9.68 0.74
N THR A 176 6.15 9.93 0.85
CA THR A 176 6.83 11.03 0.16
C THR A 176 6.71 10.88 -1.35
N HIS A 177 6.96 9.68 -1.88
CA HIS A 177 6.81 9.40 -3.29
C HIS A 177 5.37 9.54 -3.78
N TYR A 178 4.38 9.10 -2.99
CA TYR A 178 2.97 9.28 -3.33
C TYR A 178 2.57 10.77 -3.40
N GLN A 179 3.01 11.57 -2.43
CA GLN A 179 2.73 13.02 -2.42
C GLN A 179 3.38 13.74 -3.61
N SER A 180 4.62 13.38 -3.95
CA SER A 180 5.31 13.88 -5.15
C SER A 180 4.57 13.47 -6.43
N TRP A 181 4.12 12.22 -6.51
CA TRP A 181 3.33 11.72 -7.64
C TRP A 181 1.99 12.46 -7.78
N LEU A 182 1.25 12.68 -6.69
CA LEU A 182 0.00 13.45 -6.71
C LEU A 182 0.21 14.89 -7.18
N THR A 183 1.29 15.52 -6.72
CA THR A 183 1.64 16.88 -7.16
C THR A 183 1.86 16.92 -8.67
N ALA A 184 2.67 15.99 -9.19
CA ALA A 184 2.89 15.88 -10.63
C ALA A 184 1.60 15.55 -11.41
N TYR A 185 0.77 14.65 -10.87
CA TYR A 185 -0.50 14.26 -11.46
C TYR A 185 -1.46 15.44 -11.59
N TYR A 186 -1.64 16.25 -10.54
CA TYR A 186 -2.53 17.42 -10.58
C TYR A 186 -2.01 18.54 -11.48
N LEU A 187 -0.69 18.69 -11.61
CA LEU A 187 -0.11 19.64 -12.57
C LEU A 187 -0.34 19.21 -14.02
N GLN A 188 -0.27 17.91 -14.31
CA GLN A 188 -0.51 17.37 -15.66
C GLN A 188 -2.00 17.23 -15.99
N ASN A 189 -2.85 17.07 -14.97
CA ASN A 189 -4.29 16.89 -15.10
C ASN A 189 -5.03 18.01 -14.37
N PRO A 190 -4.87 19.29 -14.79
CA PRO A 190 -5.56 20.38 -14.14
C PRO A 190 -7.07 20.17 -14.26
N ILE A 191 -7.77 20.24 -13.13
CA ILE A 191 -9.23 20.26 -13.12
C ILE A 191 -9.65 21.49 -13.91
N LYS A 192 -10.31 21.29 -15.07
CA LYS A 192 -10.91 22.41 -15.81
C LYS A 192 -11.82 23.15 -14.85
N SER A 193 -11.45 24.38 -14.50
CA SER A 193 -12.29 25.26 -13.70
C SER A 193 -13.66 25.34 -14.38
N ALA A 194 -14.74 25.12 -13.63
CA ALA A 194 -16.06 25.47 -14.12
C ALA A 194 -15.98 26.93 -14.57
N THR A 195 -16.25 27.17 -15.85
CA THR A 195 -16.26 28.49 -16.45
C THR A 195 -17.12 29.38 -15.56
N LEU A 196 -16.52 30.33 -14.86
CA LEU A 196 -17.27 31.38 -14.19
C LEU A 196 -18.10 32.04 -15.31
N PRO A 197 -19.44 32.10 -15.21
CA PRO A 197 -20.22 32.86 -16.18
C PRO A 197 -19.65 34.27 -16.19
N ALA A 198 -19.38 34.77 -17.41
CA ALA A 198 -18.83 36.10 -17.62
C ALA A 198 -19.66 37.10 -16.79
N GLN A 199 -18.98 37.92 -15.98
CA GLN A 199 -19.63 39.05 -15.32
C GLN A 199 -20.32 39.87 -16.40
N GLU A 200 -21.66 39.87 -16.40
CA GLU A 200 -22.41 40.88 -17.13
C GLU A 200 -21.92 42.23 -16.64
N THR A 201 -21.38 43.00 -17.58
CA THR A 201 -20.97 44.37 -17.38
C THR A 201 -22.21 45.17 -17.01
N TYR A 202 -22.35 45.51 -15.73
CA TYR A 202 -23.34 46.49 -15.32
C TYR A 202 -23.00 47.81 -16.01
N ALA A 203 -23.83 48.20 -16.99
CA ALA A 203 -23.77 49.50 -17.60
C ALA A 203 -23.91 50.57 -16.50
N ALA A 204 -22.98 51.53 -16.48
CA ALA A 204 -23.05 52.67 -15.58
C ALA A 204 -24.34 53.47 -15.85
N PRO A 205 -25.03 53.97 -14.81
CA PRO A 205 -26.20 54.81 -15.02
C PRO A 205 -25.77 56.13 -15.67
N ASP A 206 -26.52 56.54 -16.69
CA ASP A 206 -26.35 57.82 -17.37
C ASP A 206 -26.44 58.98 -16.37
N ASN A 207 -25.33 59.71 -16.21
CA ASN A 207 -25.31 61.01 -15.55
C ASN A 207 -25.94 62.04 -16.49
N ALA A 208 -27.25 62.30 -16.34
CA ALA A 208 -27.85 63.51 -16.89
C ALA A 208 -27.46 64.72 -16.02
N PRO A 209 -26.97 65.83 -16.60
CA PRO A 209 -26.59 67.00 -15.81
C PRO A 209 -27.84 67.76 -15.35
N ASN A 210 -27.92 67.96 -14.03
CA ASN A 210 -28.83 68.93 -13.41
C ASN A 210 -28.61 70.31 -14.06
N THR A 211 -29.62 70.81 -14.75
CA THR A 211 -29.73 72.22 -15.10
C THR A 211 -30.63 72.91 -14.09
N LEU A 212 -30.01 73.74 -13.26
CA LEU A 212 -30.65 74.79 -12.48
C LEU A 212 -31.35 75.75 -13.45
N PHE A 213 -32.65 76.00 -13.24
CA PHE A 213 -33.30 77.32 -13.10
C PHE A 213 -34.73 77.12 -12.62
#